data_AF-A0A5C3K9D4-F1
#
_entry.id   AF-A0A5C3K9D4-F1
#
_cell.length_a   1.000
_cell.length_b   1.000
_cell.length_c   1.000
_cell.angle_alpha   90.00
_cell.angle_beta   90.00
_cell.angle_gamma   90.00
#
_symmetry.space_group_name_H-M   'P 1'
#
loop_
_entity.id
_entity.type
_entity.pdbx_description
1 polymer ?
#
loop_
_entity_poly.entity_id
_entity_poly.type
_entity_poly.pdbx_seq_one_letter_code
_entity_poly.pdbx_strand_id
1 'polypeptide(L)'
;MARILDVTQLPGRAESESPKWDGHAFSLRSFIREFEDLMLKYNVPKDEYTIYVVKYIHPYHLNHWETVAKRVANKKNISVAPWTDFLEAVYLSYPGSGTTDRFTRQDLEAFVRQSAMRPIVTMSDFSTYWRDFGTIADFLRDNGKI
;
A
#
# COMPACT_ATOMS: atom_id res chain seq x y z
N MET A 1 9.83 -5.02 33.26
CA MET A 1 9.93 -6.39 32.72
C MET A 1 9.42 -6.36 31.29
N ALA A 2 10.30 -6.48 30.30
CA ALA A 2 9.91 -6.50 28.90
C ALA A 2 9.21 -7.84 28.60
N ARG A 3 7.93 -7.78 28.24
CA ARG A 3 7.18 -8.93 27.74
C ARG A 3 7.72 -9.18 26.33
N ILE A 4 8.59 -10.16 26.17
CA ILE A 4 8.88 -10.74 24.86
C ILE A 4 7.54 -11.34 24.40
N LEU A 5 6.85 -10.68 23.47
CA LEU A 5 5.63 -11.22 22.87
C LEU A 5 6.04 -12.42 22.02
N ASP A 6 5.55 -13.60 22.41
CA ASP A 6 5.76 -14.83 21.68
C ASP A 6 5.14 -14.68 20.28
N VAL A 7 5.94 -14.95 19.26
CA VAL A 7 5.60 -14.82 17.84
C VAL A 7 4.44 -15.75 17.44
N THR A 8 4.04 -16.66 18.34
CA THR A 8 2.96 -17.64 18.20
C THR A 8 1.54 -17.08 18.31
N GLN A 9 1.33 -15.81 18.72
CA GLN A 9 -0.03 -15.25 18.85
C GLN A 9 -0.59 -14.57 17.61
N LEU A 10 0.25 -14.14 16.67
CA LEU A 10 -0.22 -13.46 15.47
C LEU A 10 -0.75 -14.48 14.45
N PRO A 11 -1.86 -14.17 13.74
CA PRO A 11 -2.40 -15.07 12.73
C PRO A 11 -1.37 -15.29 11.62
N GLY A 12 -1.25 -16.53 11.17
CA GLY A 12 -0.39 -16.90 10.05
C GLY A 12 -0.90 -16.30 8.74
N ARG A 13 -0.02 -16.08 7.77
CA ARG A 13 -0.36 -15.44 6.47
C ARG A 13 -1.56 -16.07 5.74
N ALA A 14 -1.76 -17.38 5.89
CA ALA A 14 -2.84 -18.11 5.23
C ALA A 14 -4.21 -17.93 5.91
N GLU A 15 -4.25 -17.40 7.13
CA GLU A 15 -5.47 -17.23 7.90
C GLU A 15 -6.35 -16.11 7.33
N SER A 16 -7.66 -16.19 7.61
CA SER A 16 -8.64 -15.22 7.12
C SER A 16 -8.48 -13.83 7.72
N GLU A 17 -7.98 -13.74 8.95
CA GLU A 17 -7.77 -12.48 9.67
C GLU A 17 -6.46 -11.77 9.27
N SER A 18 -5.61 -12.42 8.48
CA SER A 18 -4.34 -11.86 8.07
C SER A 18 -4.50 -10.87 6.92
N PRO A 19 -3.79 -9.73 6.95
CA PRO A 19 -3.78 -8.77 5.86
C PRO A 19 -3.24 -9.43 4.60
N LYS A 20 -3.87 -9.15 3.46
CA LYS A 20 -3.50 -9.73 2.17
C LYS A 20 -3.18 -8.64 1.18
N TRP A 21 -2.05 -8.81 0.51
CA TRP A 21 -1.67 -7.96 -0.60
C TRP A 21 -1.59 -8.79 -1.87
N ASP A 22 -2.24 -8.30 -2.92
CA ASP A 22 -2.27 -8.94 -4.24
C ASP A 22 -1.04 -8.63 -5.10
N GLY A 23 -0.09 -7.84 -4.58
CA GLY A 23 1.13 -7.42 -5.27
C GLY A 23 0.97 -6.18 -6.15
N HIS A 24 -0.25 -5.65 -6.30
CA HIS A 24 -0.48 -4.44 -7.09
C HIS A 24 -0.23 -3.19 -6.26
N ALA A 25 0.40 -2.18 -6.86
CA ALA A 25 0.75 -0.95 -6.15
C ALA A 25 -0.47 -0.23 -5.55
N PHE A 26 -1.61 -0.18 -6.27
CA PHE A 26 -2.81 0.55 -5.83
C PHE A 26 -3.45 -0.03 -4.54
N SER A 27 -3.28 -1.32 -4.28
CA SER A 27 -3.85 -2.01 -3.11
C SER A 27 -2.91 -2.00 -1.90
N LEU A 28 -1.64 -1.61 -2.10
CA LEU A 28 -0.60 -1.67 -1.08
C LEU A 28 -0.95 -0.85 0.17
N ARG A 29 -1.56 0.34 -0.02
CA ARG A 29 -2.00 1.18 1.11
C ARG A 29 -3.06 0.50 1.97
N SER A 30 -4.02 -0.19 1.34
CA SER A 30 -5.05 -0.93 2.06
C SER A 30 -4.42 -2.06 2.88
N PHE A 31 -3.49 -2.81 2.28
CA PHE A 31 -2.72 -3.83 2.98
C PHE A 31 -1.97 -3.27 4.19
N ILE A 32 -1.26 -2.14 4.03
CA ILE A 32 -0.51 -1.52 5.14
C ILE A 32 -1.45 -1.13 6.28
N ARG A 33 -2.62 -0.55 5.99
CA ARG A 33 -3.62 -0.20 7.00
C ARG A 33 -4.13 -1.44 7.74
N GLU A 34 -4.50 -2.49 7.01
CA GLU A 34 -4.97 -3.75 7.61
C GLU A 34 -3.88 -4.40 8.49
N PHE A 35 -2.61 -4.30 8.07
CA PHE A 35 -1.49 -4.75 8.87
C PHE A 35 -1.31 -3.91 10.15
N GLU A 36 -1.38 -2.58 10.08
CA GLU A 36 -1.31 -1.72 11.25
C GLU A 36 -2.47 -2.01 12.22
N ASP A 37 -3.69 -2.20 11.71
CA ASP A 37 -4.86 -2.58 12.50
C ASP A 37 -4.65 -3.93 13.22
N LEU A 38 -4.06 -4.91 12.52
CA LEU A 38 -3.70 -6.20 13.11
C LEU A 38 -2.66 -6.03 14.22
N MET A 39 -1.59 -5.25 13.99
CA MET A 39 -0.57 -5.01 15.01
C MET A 39 -1.14 -4.31 16.25
N LEU A 40 -2.06 -3.35 16.06
CA LEU A 40 -2.78 -2.69 17.15
C LEU A 40 -3.66 -3.66 17.92
N LYS A 41 -4.42 -4.53 17.23
CA LYS A 41 -5.26 -5.58 17.87
C LYS A 41 -4.45 -6.46 18.82
N TYR A 42 -3.21 -6.77 18.46
CA TYR A 42 -2.31 -7.61 19.26
C TYR A 42 -1.32 -6.84 20.15
N ASN A 43 -1.48 -5.51 20.28
CA ASN A 43 -0.61 -4.64 21.07
C ASN A 43 0.89 -4.76 20.73
N VAL A 44 1.21 -4.97 19.45
CA VAL A 44 2.59 -4.99 18.97
C VAL A 44 3.14 -3.55 18.97
N PRO A 45 4.35 -3.30 19.52
CA PRO A 45 5.00 -2.00 19.46
C PRO A 45 5.35 -1.58 18.02
N LYS A 46 5.18 -0.30 17.69
CA LYS A 46 5.37 0.23 16.32
C LYS A 46 6.81 0.12 15.82
N ASP A 47 7.78 0.14 16.73
CA ASP A 47 9.21 -0.09 16.45
C ASP A 47 9.52 -1.53 16.03
N GLU A 48 8.60 -2.48 16.25
CA GLU A 48 8.75 -3.87 15.78
C GLU A 48 8.02 -4.15 14.45
N TYR A 49 7.20 -3.24 13.93
CA TYR A 49 6.33 -3.50 12.77
C TYR A 49 7.08 -4.01 11.54
N THR A 50 8.26 -3.45 11.27
CA THR A 50 9.12 -3.86 10.15
C THR A 50 9.51 -5.34 10.23
N ILE A 51 9.68 -5.89 11.44
CA ILE A 51 10.02 -7.31 11.66
C ILE A 51 8.83 -8.20 11.29
N TYR A 52 7.61 -7.76 11.59
CA TYR A 52 6.41 -8.58 11.38
C TYR A 52 5.83 -8.45 9.99
N VAL A 53 5.91 -7.28 9.36
CA VAL A 53 5.24 -7.05 8.07
C VAL A 53 5.72 -8.03 6.99
N VAL A 54 7.01 -8.37 6.99
CA VAL A 54 7.60 -9.29 6.00
C VAL A 54 6.96 -10.69 6.04
N LYS A 55 6.37 -11.10 7.18
CA LYS A 55 5.66 -12.40 7.31
C LYS A 55 4.37 -12.46 6.51
N TYR A 56 3.76 -11.30 6.25
CA TYR A 56 2.49 -11.18 5.55
C TYR A 56 2.67 -10.95 4.04
N ILE A 57 3.90 -10.78 3.59
CA ILE A 57 4.21 -10.52 2.19
C ILE A 57 4.28 -11.81 1.38
N HIS A 58 3.81 -11.72 0.13
CA HIS A 58 3.94 -12.81 -0.83
C HIS A 58 5.43 -13.07 -1.13
N PRO A 59 5.90 -14.33 -1.26
CA PRO A 59 7.32 -14.63 -1.40
C PRO A 59 8.00 -13.92 -2.57
N TYR A 60 7.25 -13.64 -3.64
CA TYR A 60 7.73 -12.89 -4.80
C TYR A 60 8.26 -11.47 -4.44
N HIS A 61 7.68 -10.82 -3.43
CA HIS A 61 8.09 -9.48 -2.99
C HIS A 61 8.97 -9.50 -1.74
N LEU A 62 9.07 -10.63 -1.05
CA LEU A 62 9.74 -10.75 0.25
C LEU A 62 11.19 -10.28 0.18
N ASN A 63 11.97 -10.77 -0.79
CA ASN A 63 13.38 -10.41 -0.94
C ASN A 63 13.58 -8.90 -1.13
N HIS A 64 12.65 -8.25 -1.85
CA HIS A 64 12.70 -6.80 -2.04
C HIS A 64 12.46 -6.06 -0.71
N TRP A 65 11.43 -6.44 0.06
CA TRP A 65 11.10 -5.81 1.33
C TRP A 65 12.19 -6.01 2.38
N GLU A 66 12.76 -7.20 2.48
CA GLU A 66 13.90 -7.47 3.37
C GLU A 66 15.13 -6.63 2.99
N THR A 67 15.39 -6.46 1.68
CA THR A 67 16.49 -5.62 1.20
C THR A 67 16.26 -4.14 1.55
N VAL A 68 15.04 -3.65 1.38
CA VAL A 68 14.66 -2.28 1.77
C VAL A 68 14.83 -2.08 3.28
N ALA A 69 14.33 -3.01 4.10
CA ALA A 69 14.48 -2.96 5.55
C ALA A 69 15.96 -2.92 5.98
N LYS A 70 16.79 -3.83 5.44
CA LYS A 70 18.24 -3.84 5.71
C LYS A 70 18.92 -2.53 5.31
N ARG A 71 18.59 -2.00 4.12
CA ARG A 71 19.16 -0.74 3.63
C ARG A 71 18.82 0.44 4.54
N VAL A 72 17.57 0.56 4.96
CA VAL A 72 17.12 1.66 5.84
C VAL A 72 17.77 1.54 7.23
N ALA A 73 17.80 0.34 7.80
CA ALA A 73 18.44 0.06 9.08
C ALA A 73 19.95 0.40 9.05
N ASN A 74 20.66 -0.05 8.02
CA ASN A 74 22.09 0.21 7.84
C ASN A 74 22.39 1.71 7.68
N LYS A 75 21.57 2.45 6.92
CA LYS A 75 21.75 3.91 6.75
C LYS A 75 21.69 4.68 8.08
N LYS A 76 20.94 4.15 9.06
CA LYS A 76 20.77 4.77 10.39
C LYS A 76 21.61 4.11 11.48
N ASN A 77 22.39 3.08 11.15
CA ASN A 77 23.20 2.30 12.10
C ASN A 77 22.38 1.74 13.27
N ILE A 78 21.23 1.14 12.96
CA ILE A 78 20.29 0.52 13.92
C ILE A 78 19.91 -0.89 13.44
N SER A 79 19.38 -1.72 14.32
CA SER A 79 19.04 -3.13 14.03
C SER A 79 17.74 -3.30 13.24
N VAL A 80 16.76 -2.41 13.47
CA VAL A 80 15.43 -2.48 12.85
C VAL A 80 15.15 -1.14 12.19
N ALA A 81 14.72 -1.17 10.92
CA ALA A 81 14.34 0.05 10.22
C ALA A 81 13.08 0.66 10.86
N PRO A 82 13.07 1.97 11.17
CA PRO A 82 11.90 2.65 11.68
C PRO A 82 10.76 2.51 10.67
N TRP A 83 9.57 2.19 11.17
CA TRP A 83 8.42 1.87 10.34
C TRP A 83 8.11 2.92 9.27
N THR A 84 8.19 4.20 9.63
CA THR A 84 7.92 5.33 8.72
C THR A 84 8.89 5.37 7.56
N ASP A 85 10.18 5.23 7.83
CA ASP A 85 11.24 5.30 6.83
C ASP A 85 11.22 4.05 5.93
N PHE A 86 10.90 2.90 6.51
CA PHE A 86 10.69 1.66 5.79
C PHE A 86 9.52 1.80 4.80
N LEU A 87 8.36 2.27 5.26
CA LEU A 87 7.17 2.45 4.42
C LEU A 87 7.41 3.45 3.29
N GLU A 88 8.07 4.57 3.56
CA GLU A 88 8.43 5.54 2.53
C GLU A 88 9.28 4.88 1.42
N ALA A 89 10.30 4.13 1.81
CA ALA A 89 11.18 3.43 0.88
C ALA A 89 10.46 2.29 0.11
N VAL A 90 9.47 1.65 0.74
CA VAL A 90 8.61 0.66 0.07
C VAL A 90 7.72 1.36 -0.96
N TYR A 91 7.00 2.41 -0.59
CA TYR A 91 6.12 3.14 -1.53
C TYR A 91 6.87 3.67 -2.75
N LEU A 92 8.10 4.17 -2.56
CA LEU A 92 8.97 4.59 -3.68
C LEU A 92 9.33 3.45 -4.64
N SER A 93 9.37 2.21 -4.15
CA SER A 93 9.66 1.03 -4.98
C SER A 93 8.44 0.50 -5.73
N TYR A 94 7.24 1.00 -5.42
CA TYR A 94 5.98 0.62 -6.07
C TYR A 94 5.26 1.87 -6.60
N PRO A 95 5.67 2.42 -7.76
CA PRO A 95 4.92 3.48 -8.42
C PRO A 95 3.45 3.10 -8.56
N GLY A 96 2.52 4.02 -8.23
CA GLY A 96 1.09 3.71 -8.12
C GLY A 96 0.57 3.46 -6.70
N SER A 97 1.46 3.24 -5.73
CA SER A 97 1.09 2.96 -4.32
C SER A 97 1.01 4.22 -3.44
N GLY A 98 1.64 5.30 -3.89
CA GLY A 98 1.77 6.57 -3.18
C GLY A 98 0.66 7.58 -3.47
N THR A 99 0.66 8.67 -2.70
CA THR A 99 -0.20 9.86 -2.92
C THR A 99 0.25 10.73 -4.09
N THR A 100 1.46 10.52 -4.62
CA THR A 100 2.03 11.36 -5.69
C THR A 100 2.01 10.70 -7.06
N ASP A 101 2.03 9.36 -7.12
CA ASP A 101 2.20 8.61 -8.38
C ASP A 101 1.10 7.58 -8.66
N ARG A 102 -0.11 7.80 -8.13
CA ARG A 102 -1.28 6.93 -8.30
C ARG A 102 -1.79 6.83 -9.73
N PHE A 103 -1.86 7.96 -10.44
CA PHE A 103 -2.33 8.04 -11.83
C PHE A 103 -1.33 8.80 -12.70
N THR A 104 -1.35 8.47 -13.98
CA THR A 104 -0.64 9.13 -15.07
C THR A 104 -1.62 9.80 -16.03
N ARG A 105 -1.13 10.71 -16.88
CA ARG A 105 -1.95 11.30 -17.95
C ARG A 105 -2.52 10.23 -18.88
N GLN A 106 -1.75 9.18 -19.15
CA GLN A 106 -2.18 8.07 -19.99
C GLN A 106 -3.35 7.31 -19.37
N ASP A 107 -3.42 7.20 -18.04
CA ASP A 107 -4.56 6.58 -17.36
C ASP A 107 -5.85 7.40 -17.58
N LEU A 108 -5.75 8.73 -17.51
CA LEU A 108 -6.89 9.62 -17.79
C LEU A 108 -7.34 9.50 -19.25
N GLU A 109 -6.39 9.50 -20.19
CA GLU A 109 -6.69 9.35 -21.62
C GLU A 109 -7.33 7.98 -21.92
N ALA A 110 -6.79 6.92 -21.33
CA ALA A 110 -7.33 5.57 -21.47
C ALA A 110 -8.75 5.49 -20.88
N PHE A 111 -8.98 6.07 -19.69
CA PHE A 111 -10.30 6.14 -19.08
C PHE A 111 -11.29 6.86 -19.99
N VAL A 112 -10.96 8.06 -20.48
CA VAL A 112 -11.84 8.84 -21.37
C VAL A 112 -12.17 8.06 -22.65
N ARG A 113 -11.17 7.41 -23.27
CA ARG A 113 -11.39 6.58 -24.47
C ARG A 113 -12.32 5.40 -24.18
N GLN A 114 -12.12 4.69 -23.07
CA GLN A 114 -12.96 3.55 -22.70
C GLN A 114 -14.39 3.97 -22.34
N SER A 115 -14.54 5.09 -21.61
CA SER A 115 -15.86 5.63 -21.27
C SER A 115 -16.61 6.10 -22.50
N ALA A 116 -15.93 6.68 -23.50
CA ALA A 116 -16.56 7.09 -24.76
C ALA A 116 -17.17 5.91 -25.55
N MET A 117 -16.70 4.69 -25.31
CA MET A 117 -17.27 3.47 -25.91
C MET A 117 -18.55 2.99 -25.21
N ARG A 118 -18.93 3.56 -24.06
CA ARG A 118 -20.10 3.17 -23.28
C ARG A 118 -21.12 4.31 -23.26
N PRO A 119 -22.35 4.10 -23.76
CA PRO A 119 -23.38 5.13 -23.70
C PRO A 119 -23.80 5.41 -22.25
N ILE A 120 -23.79 6.68 -21.85
CA ILE A 120 -24.36 7.14 -20.58
C ILE A 120 -25.85 7.36 -20.80
N VAL A 121 -26.67 6.43 -20.33
CA VAL A 121 -28.13 6.44 -20.55
C VAL A 121 -28.91 6.77 -19.29
N THR A 122 -28.31 6.57 -18.12
CA THR A 122 -28.93 6.87 -16.82
C THR A 122 -28.11 7.86 -16.00
N MET A 123 -28.76 8.47 -15.02
CA MET A 123 -28.07 9.31 -14.03
C MET A 123 -27.04 8.51 -13.19
N SER A 124 -27.28 7.22 -12.99
CA SER A 124 -26.35 6.32 -12.31
C SER A 124 -25.05 6.13 -13.10
N ASP A 125 -25.17 5.99 -14.42
CA ASP A 125 -24.02 5.89 -15.33
C ASP A 125 -23.21 7.19 -15.30
N PHE A 126 -23.90 8.33 -15.37
CA PHE A 126 -23.26 9.64 -15.31
C PHE A 126 -22.53 9.86 -13.98
N SER A 127 -23.18 9.52 -12.86
CA SER A 127 -22.59 9.67 -11.52
C SER A 127 -21.35 8.80 -11.33
N THR A 128 -21.37 7.57 -11.88
CA THR A 128 -20.21 6.67 -11.86
C THR A 128 -19.06 7.24 -12.68
N TYR A 129 -19.34 7.65 -13.93
CA TYR A 129 -18.34 8.30 -14.77
C TYR A 129 -17.73 9.53 -14.10
N TRP A 130 -18.56 10.42 -13.57
CA TRP A 130 -18.12 11.69 -12.98
C TRP A 130 -17.20 11.49 -11.78
N ARG A 131 -17.55 10.56 -10.87
CA ARG A 131 -16.73 10.24 -9.71
C ARG A 131 -15.38 9.64 -10.12
N ASP A 132 -15.39 8.70 -11.05
CA ASP A 132 -14.18 7.97 -11.44
C ASP A 132 -13.26 8.87 -12.28
N PHE A 133 -13.81 9.67 -13.21
CA PHE A 133 -13.09 10.72 -13.92
C PHE A 133 -12.50 11.74 -12.96
N GLY A 134 -13.31 12.29 -12.05
CA GLY A 134 -12.89 13.29 -11.07
C GLY A 134 -11.76 12.75 -10.18
N THR A 135 -11.85 11.51 -9.73
CA THR A 135 -10.79 10.87 -8.93
C THR A 135 -9.43 10.85 -9.66
N ILE A 136 -9.42 10.57 -10.96
CA ILE A 136 -8.18 10.57 -11.76
C ILE A 136 -7.73 12.00 -12.07
N ALA A 137 -8.65 12.85 -12.53
CA ALA A 137 -8.35 14.20 -12.96
C ALA A 137 -7.91 15.12 -11.81
N ASP A 138 -8.61 15.09 -10.68
CA ASP A 138 -8.26 15.86 -9.48
C ASP A 138 -6.89 15.42 -8.97
N PHE A 139 -6.62 14.11 -8.92
CA PHE A 139 -5.30 13.61 -8.55
C PHE A 139 -4.19 14.16 -9.44
N LEU A 140 -4.38 14.13 -10.75
CA LEU A 140 -3.37 14.62 -11.70
C LEU A 140 -3.17 16.13 -11.58
N ARG A 141 -4.25 16.90 -11.43
CA ARG A 141 -4.20 18.36 -11.24
C ARG A 141 -3.47 18.72 -9.94
N ASP A 142 -3.86 18.11 -8.83
CA ASP A 142 -3.34 18.42 -7.50
C ASP A 142 -1.85 18.04 -7.36
N ASN A 143 -1.35 17.14 -8.23
CA ASN A 143 0.06 16.76 -8.32
C ASN A 143 0.80 17.41 -9.52
N GLY A 144 0.20 18.40 -10.20
CA GLY A 144 0.84 19.16 -11.29
C GLY A 144 1.17 18.35 -12.55
N LYS A 145 0.40 17.29 -12.83
CA LYS A 145 0.58 16.40 -13.99
C LYS A 145 -0.28 16.78 -15.20
N ILE A 146 -1.27 17.65 -15.00
CA ILE A 146 -2.11 18.30 -16.02
C ILE A 146 -2.41 19.74 -15.62
#